data_AF-A0A924KUW7-F1
#
_entry.id   AF-A0A924KUW7-F1
#
_cell.length_a   1.000
_cell.length_b   1.000
_cell.length_c   1.000
_cell.angle_alpha   90.00
_cell.angle_beta   90.00
_cell.angle_gamma   90.00
#
_symmetry.space_group_name_H-M   'P 1'
#
loop_
_entity.id
_entity.type
_entity.pdbx_description
1 polymer ?
#
loop_
_entity_poly.entity_id
_entity_poly.type
_entity_poly.pdbx_seq_one_letter_code
_entity_poly.pdbx_strand_id
1 'polypeptide(L)'
;MSYTKSFTRIAEGRGLGGLSLQAVVSAALGAITTILLGKDTNWDLLNYHLYTAHAFLNYSLSSDFMGSSAQRYLNPLGYLPFYFMIQAGWHSALVGIVIGSFHGLSLLFLWRIARVHLFAASSMPNILSVAAIILAASSPVFLGVLGGTFLEGSTLVLMTGGLLLVVASVG
;
A
#
# COMPACT_ATOMS: atom_id res chain seq x y z
N MET A 1 0.59 23.17 -29.07
CA MET A 1 -0.79 23.13 -28.55
C MET A 1 -1.35 21.69 -28.60
N SER A 2 -0.66 20.73 -27.98
CA SER A 2 -1.01 19.30 -28.02
C SER A 2 -0.58 18.54 -26.75
N TYR A 3 -0.47 19.23 -25.61
CA TYR A 3 -0.07 18.62 -24.33
C TYR A 3 -1.25 18.42 -23.37
N THR A 4 -2.39 19.07 -23.64
CA THR A 4 -3.58 18.99 -22.80
C THR A 4 -4.38 17.70 -23.00
N LYS A 5 -4.10 16.90 -24.05
CA LYS A 5 -4.92 15.73 -24.44
C LYS A 5 -4.65 14.45 -23.66
N SER A 6 -3.51 14.33 -22.99
CA SER A 6 -3.16 13.10 -22.25
C SER A 6 -3.88 13.03 -20.91
N PHE A 7 -3.95 14.15 -20.19
CA PHE A 7 -4.73 14.27 -18.96
C PHE A 7 -6.22 13.98 -19.21
N THR A 8 -6.73 14.44 -20.35
CA THR A 8 -8.10 14.18 -20.77
C THR A 8 -8.34 12.71 -21.10
N ARG A 9 -7.42 11.92 -21.68
CA ARG A 9 -7.68 10.48 -21.88
C ARG A 9 -7.82 9.65 -20.60
N ILE A 10 -7.19 10.07 -19.50
CA ILE A 10 -7.35 9.39 -18.19
C ILE A 10 -8.72 9.73 -17.57
N ALA A 11 -9.29 10.90 -17.89
CA ALA A 11 -10.56 11.42 -17.38
C ALA A 11 -11.77 11.27 -18.33
N GLU A 12 -11.57 11.22 -19.64
CA GLU A 12 -12.61 11.32 -20.69
C GLU A 12 -13.35 10.01 -20.95
N GLY A 13 -12.78 8.86 -20.56
CA GLY A 13 -13.40 7.56 -20.83
C GLY A 13 -14.34 7.06 -19.73
N ARG A 14 -14.21 7.55 -18.49
CA ARG A 14 -14.99 7.13 -17.32
C ARG A 14 -15.03 8.29 -16.34
N GLY A 15 -16.21 8.82 -16.04
CA GLY A 15 -16.38 9.90 -15.06
C GLY A 15 -15.74 9.55 -13.71
N LEU A 16 -15.62 10.55 -12.81
CA LEU A 16 -15.00 10.40 -11.47
C LEU A 16 -15.47 9.14 -10.70
N GLY A 17 -16.71 8.70 -10.92
CA GLY A 17 -17.27 7.46 -10.37
C GLY A 17 -16.54 6.17 -10.78
N GLY A 18 -15.88 6.13 -11.94
CA GLY A 18 -15.12 4.97 -12.40
C GLY A 18 -13.78 4.81 -11.71
N LEU A 19 -13.14 5.91 -11.30
CA LEU A 19 -11.90 5.87 -10.53
C LEU A 19 -12.17 5.51 -9.07
N SER A 20 -13.21 6.10 -8.46
CA SER A 20 -13.60 5.78 -7.10
C SER A 20 -14.00 4.31 -6.95
N LEU A 21 -14.78 3.75 -7.89
CA LEU A 21 -15.13 2.33 -7.87
C LEU A 21 -13.90 1.41 -7.92
N GLN A 22 -12.93 1.72 -8.78
CA GLN A 22 -11.71 0.90 -8.88
C GLN A 22 -10.87 0.96 -7.60
N ALA A 23 -10.77 2.13 -6.96
CA ALA A 23 -10.10 2.27 -5.68
C ALA A 23 -10.80 1.47 -4.58
N VAL A 24 -12.13 1.52 -4.53
CA VAL A 24 -12.94 0.72 -3.59
C VAL A 24 -12.73 -0.78 -3.82
N VAL A 25 -12.76 -1.24 -5.07
CA VAL A 25 -12.53 -2.66 -5.40
C VAL A 25 -11.12 -3.10 -4.98
N SER A 26 -10.10 -2.30 -5.30
CA SER A 26 -8.70 -2.61 -4.96
C SER A 26 -8.47 -2.65 -3.45
N ALA A 27 -9.03 -1.68 -2.73
CA ALA A 27 -8.99 -1.64 -1.27
C ALA A 27 -9.74 -2.84 -0.66
N ALA A 28 -10.93 -3.16 -1.17
CA ALA A 28 -11.71 -4.31 -0.71
C ALA A 28 -10.95 -5.63 -0.92
N LEU A 29 -10.28 -5.81 -2.07
CA LEU A 29 -9.44 -6.99 -2.32
C LEU A 29 -8.31 -7.09 -1.28
N GLY A 30 -7.58 -6.00 -1.03
CA GLY A 30 -6.52 -5.99 -0.02
C GLY A 30 -7.05 -6.31 1.39
N ALA A 31 -8.19 -5.74 1.78
CA ALA A 31 -8.82 -6.01 3.06
C ALA A 31 -9.29 -7.47 3.18
N ILE A 32 -10.00 -7.99 2.18
CA ILE A 32 -10.50 -9.37 2.17
C ILE A 32 -9.33 -10.35 2.25
N THR A 33 -8.30 -10.18 1.43
CA THR A 33 -7.12 -11.05 1.47
C THR A 33 -6.41 -10.97 2.82
N THR A 34 -6.31 -9.78 3.41
CA THR A 34 -5.73 -9.64 4.77
C THR A 34 -6.52 -10.43 5.81
N ILE A 35 -7.86 -10.36 5.78
CA ILE A 35 -8.70 -11.14 6.69
C ILE A 35 -8.53 -12.65 6.47
N LEU A 36 -8.40 -13.09 5.22
CA LEU A 36 -8.17 -14.50 4.89
C LEU A 36 -6.79 -15.00 5.32
N LEU A 37 -5.75 -14.16 5.23
CA LEU A 37 -4.40 -14.47 5.71
C LEU A 37 -4.31 -14.49 7.24
N GLY A 38 -5.21 -13.78 7.90
CA GLY A 38 -5.31 -13.73 9.36
C GLY A 38 -4.51 -12.60 9.98
N LYS A 39 -4.41 -12.65 11.31
CA LYS A 39 -3.77 -11.59 12.09
C LYS A 39 -2.25 -11.61 11.87
N ASP A 40 -1.69 -10.42 11.70
CA ASP A 40 -0.23 -10.25 11.71
C ASP A 40 0.35 -10.62 13.08
N THR A 41 1.19 -11.66 13.09
CA THR A 41 1.90 -12.15 14.28
C THR A 41 3.37 -12.42 13.97
N ASN A 42 3.96 -11.58 13.12
CA ASN A 42 5.36 -11.71 12.77
C ASN A 42 6.29 -11.33 13.94
N TRP A 43 7.53 -11.82 13.90
CA TRP A 43 8.52 -11.55 14.94
C TRP A 43 8.82 -10.05 15.08
N ASP A 44 8.94 -9.33 13.96
CA ASP A 44 9.23 -7.89 13.92
C ASP A 44 8.15 -7.04 14.63
N LEU A 45 6.88 -7.41 14.49
CA LEU A 45 5.77 -6.78 15.19
C LEU A 45 5.91 -6.93 16.71
N LEU A 46 6.23 -8.15 17.16
CA LEU A 46 6.40 -8.46 18.57
C LEU A 46 7.64 -7.79 19.18
N ASN A 47 8.61 -7.38 18.36
CA ASN A 47 9.87 -6.82 18.84
C ASN A 47 9.95 -5.30 18.70
N TYR A 48 9.52 -4.73 17.57
CA TYR A 48 9.81 -3.33 17.29
C TYR A 48 8.72 -2.52 16.58
N HIS A 49 7.77 -3.08 15.82
CA HIS A 49 6.81 -2.23 15.08
C HIS A 49 6.00 -1.32 16.00
N LEU A 50 5.43 -1.88 17.08
CA LEU A 50 4.69 -1.08 18.06
C LEU A 50 5.62 -0.25 18.95
N TYR A 51 6.72 -0.88 19.39
CA TYR A 51 7.67 -0.27 20.32
C TYR A 51 8.36 0.97 19.74
N THR A 52 8.75 0.93 18.46
CA THR A 52 9.49 2.02 17.81
C THR A 52 8.66 3.30 17.76
N ALA A 53 7.37 3.19 17.46
CA ALA A 53 6.44 4.32 17.54
C ALA A 53 6.21 4.80 18.99
N HIS A 54 6.01 3.87 19.94
CA HIS A 54 5.86 4.21 21.35
C HIS A 54 7.08 4.97 21.90
N ALA A 55 8.27 4.44 21.66
CA ALA A 55 9.51 5.01 22.17
C ALA A 55 9.83 6.35 21.53
N PHE A 56 9.47 6.56 20.25
CA PHE A 56 9.59 7.87 19.60
C PHE A 56 8.77 8.97 20.30
N LEU A 57 7.58 8.63 20.81
CA LEU A 57 6.68 9.60 21.43
C LEU A 57 6.98 9.84 22.92
N ASN A 58 7.55 8.84 23.61
CA ASN A 58 7.65 8.86 25.08
C ASN A 58 9.09 8.96 25.60
N TYR A 59 10.09 8.64 24.77
CA TYR A 59 11.47 8.55 25.21
C TYR A 59 12.42 9.32 24.29
N SER A 60 13.41 9.97 24.89
CA SER A 60 14.59 10.43 24.16
C SER A 60 15.45 9.24 23.72
N LEU A 61 16.24 9.40 22.67
CA LEU A 61 17.19 8.35 22.25
C LEU A 61 18.22 8.02 23.34
N SER A 62 18.55 8.99 24.20
CA SER A 62 19.49 8.80 25.32
C SER A 62 18.91 8.05 26.51
N SER A 63 17.59 8.08 26.71
CA SER A 63 16.93 7.46 27.88
C SER A 63 16.59 5.99 27.66
N ASP A 64 16.52 5.55 26.40
CA ASP A 64 16.12 4.20 26.01
C ASP A 64 17.06 3.66 24.92
N PHE A 65 18.29 3.35 25.34
CA PHE A 65 19.32 2.83 24.45
C PHE A 65 19.02 1.38 24.09
N MET A 66 18.74 1.13 22.80
CA MET A 66 18.46 -0.20 22.25
C MET A 66 17.21 -0.91 22.84
N GLY A 67 16.18 -0.18 23.27
CA GLY A 67 14.93 -0.76 23.79
C GLY A 67 14.23 -1.77 22.87
N SER A 68 14.45 -1.66 21.55
CA SER A 68 14.08 -2.67 20.55
C SER A 68 15.29 -3.06 19.67
N SER A 69 16.45 -3.27 20.29
CA SER A 69 17.73 -3.55 19.61
C SER A 69 18.08 -2.46 18.57
N ALA A 70 18.74 -2.82 17.46
CA ALA A 70 19.10 -1.88 16.40
C ALA A 70 17.87 -1.26 15.71
N GLN A 71 16.71 -1.94 15.76
CA GLN A 71 15.48 -1.50 15.13
C GLN A 71 14.90 -0.24 15.77
N ARG A 72 15.30 0.10 17.00
CA ARG A 72 14.96 1.36 17.68
C ARG A 72 15.31 2.62 16.87
N TYR A 73 16.30 2.51 15.99
CA TYR A 73 16.81 3.61 15.17
C TYR A 73 16.20 3.67 13.76
N LEU A 74 15.26 2.78 13.44
CA LEU A 74 14.49 2.86 12.20
C LEU A 74 13.52 4.07 12.23
N ASN A 75 13.05 4.47 11.05
CA ASN A 75 12.10 5.58 10.92
C ASN A 75 10.78 5.22 11.64
N PRO A 76 10.41 5.93 12.73
CA PRO A 76 9.23 5.60 13.51
C PRO A 76 7.92 6.04 12.85
N LEU A 77 7.98 6.98 11.91
CA LEU A 77 6.79 7.66 11.37
C LEU A 77 5.84 6.68 10.67
N GLY A 78 6.39 5.68 9.98
CA GLY A 78 5.59 4.67 9.29
C GLY A 78 4.76 3.79 10.24
N TYR A 79 5.17 3.66 11.50
CA TYR A 79 4.47 2.86 12.51
C TYR A 79 3.44 3.65 13.31
N LEU A 80 3.43 4.99 13.23
CA LEU A 80 2.50 5.83 13.99
C LEU A 80 1.02 5.53 13.71
N PRO A 81 0.57 5.36 12.45
CA PRO A 81 -0.83 5.01 12.19
C PRO A 81 -1.24 3.71 12.87
N PHE A 82 -0.38 2.68 12.79
CA PHE A 82 -0.60 1.40 13.46
C PHE A 82 -0.65 1.58 14.98
N TYR A 83 0.33 2.29 15.55
CA TYR A 83 0.40 2.57 16.98
C TYR A 83 -0.87 3.26 17.50
N PHE A 84 -1.36 4.30 16.82
CA PHE A 84 -2.58 5.01 17.25
C PHE A 84 -3.84 4.14 17.18
N MET A 85 -3.96 3.25 16.19
CA MET A 85 -5.07 2.30 16.14
C MET A 85 -5.05 1.34 17.35
N ILE A 86 -3.87 0.87 17.73
CA ILE A 86 -3.71 0.01 18.92
C ILE A 86 -4.04 0.79 20.20
N GLN A 87 -3.52 2.01 20.36
CA GLN A 87 -3.80 2.85 21.53
C GLN A 87 -5.28 3.24 21.64
N ALA A 88 -5.98 3.37 20.51
CA ALA A 88 -7.42 3.59 20.46
C ALA A 88 -8.23 2.31 20.75
N GLY A 89 -7.59 1.17 21.03
CA GLY A 89 -8.26 -0.08 21.39
C GLY A 89 -8.95 -0.78 20.22
N TRP A 90 -8.50 -0.54 18.98
CA TRP A 90 -9.13 -1.14 17.80
C TRP A 90 -9.00 -2.67 17.80
N HIS A 91 -10.06 -3.35 17.36
CA HIS A 91 -10.00 -4.79 17.16
C HIS A 91 -8.99 -5.14 16.05
N SER A 92 -8.21 -6.20 16.23
CA SER A 92 -7.14 -6.59 15.30
C SER A 92 -7.61 -6.77 13.85
N ALA A 93 -8.84 -7.26 13.64
CA ALA A 93 -9.42 -7.37 12.31
C ALA A 93 -9.65 -6.00 11.65
N LEU A 94 -10.07 -4.98 12.41
CA LEU A 94 -10.26 -3.63 11.88
C LEU A 94 -8.93 -2.99 11.49
N VAL A 95 -7.89 -3.20 12.31
CA VAL A 95 -6.53 -2.77 11.99
C VAL A 95 -6.05 -3.41 10.69
N GLY A 96 -6.21 -4.73 10.55
CA GLY A 96 -5.89 -5.45 9.32
C GLY A 96 -6.70 -4.97 8.11
N ILE A 97 -7.99 -4.69 8.26
CA ILE A 97 -8.82 -4.13 7.19
C ILE A 97 -8.28 -2.78 6.70
N VAL A 98 -7.90 -1.88 7.61
CA VAL A 98 -7.39 -0.56 7.22
C VAL A 98 -6.03 -0.66 6.53
N ILE A 99 -5.08 -1.41 7.12
CA ILE A 99 -3.76 -1.60 6.53
C ILE A 99 -3.85 -2.34 5.20
N GLY A 100 -4.63 -3.44 5.16
CA GLY A 100 -4.88 -4.22 3.95
C GLY A 100 -5.56 -3.42 2.85
N SER A 101 -6.54 -2.58 3.19
CA SER A 101 -7.18 -1.66 2.25
C SER A 101 -6.18 -0.70 1.63
N PHE A 102 -5.31 -0.12 2.46
CA PHE A 102 -4.26 0.78 2.00
C PHE A 102 -3.27 0.06 1.07
N HIS A 103 -2.75 -1.10 1.49
CA HIS A 103 -1.84 -1.91 0.67
C HIS A 103 -2.50 -2.34 -0.66
N GLY A 104 -3.79 -2.65 -0.64
CA GLY A 104 -4.58 -2.98 -1.82
C GLY A 104 -4.59 -1.90 -2.90
N LEU A 105 -4.42 -0.62 -2.55
CA LEU A 105 -4.35 0.48 -3.54
C LEU A 105 -3.14 0.35 -4.48
N SER A 106 -2.06 -0.31 -4.05
CA SER A 106 -0.90 -0.58 -4.91
C SER A 106 -1.29 -1.37 -6.17
N LEU A 107 -2.24 -2.30 -6.06
CA LEU A 107 -2.73 -3.10 -7.20
C LEU A 107 -3.44 -2.22 -8.24
N LEU A 108 -4.22 -1.23 -7.79
CA LEU A 108 -4.84 -0.25 -8.68
C LEU A 108 -3.80 0.59 -9.42
N PHE A 109 -2.79 1.09 -8.70
CA PHE A 109 -1.75 1.92 -9.31
C PHE A 109 -0.96 1.11 -10.34
N LEU A 110 -0.60 -0.12 -10.00
CA LEU A 110 0.09 -1.04 -10.91
C LEU A 110 -0.77 -1.37 -12.14
N TRP A 111 -2.08 -1.57 -11.97
CA TRP A 111 -3.02 -1.74 -13.09
C TRP A 111 -3.02 -0.58 -14.05
N ARG A 112 -3.08 0.65 -13.51
CA ARG A 112 -3.10 1.86 -14.32
C ARG A 112 -1.80 2.01 -15.10
N ILE A 113 -0.66 1.80 -14.46
CA ILE A 113 0.65 1.83 -15.11
C ILE A 113 0.73 0.78 -16.23
N ALA A 114 0.36 -0.47 -15.93
CA ALA A 114 0.40 -1.56 -16.91
C ALA A 114 -0.51 -1.27 -18.12
N ARG A 115 -1.74 -0.81 -17.86
CA ARG A 115 -2.73 -0.56 -18.92
C ARG A 115 -2.36 0.61 -19.82
N VAL A 116 -1.91 1.70 -19.23
CA VAL A 116 -1.70 2.96 -19.96
C VAL A 116 -0.31 3.04 -20.59
N HIS A 117 0.68 2.35 -20.03
CA HIS A 117 2.08 2.47 -20.49
C HIS A 117 2.66 1.15 -21.00
N LEU A 118 2.52 0.06 -20.26
CA LEU A 118 3.16 -1.21 -20.66
C LEU A 118 2.43 -1.87 -21.84
N PHE A 119 1.10 -1.88 -21.81
CA PHE A 119 0.27 -2.56 -22.81
C PHE A 119 -0.52 -1.59 -23.68
N ALA A 120 -0.13 -0.31 -23.72
CA ALA A 120 -0.83 0.75 -24.44
C ALA A 120 -1.04 0.44 -25.93
N ALA A 121 -0.06 -0.21 -26.56
CA ALA A 121 -0.07 -0.58 -27.97
C ALA A 121 -0.72 -1.96 -28.24
N SER A 122 -1.11 -2.70 -27.21
CA SER A 122 -1.75 -4.00 -27.36
C SER A 122 -3.20 -3.87 -27.82
N SER A 123 -3.71 -4.86 -28.55
CA SER A 123 -5.14 -4.99 -28.84
C SER A 123 -5.98 -5.39 -27.61
N MET A 124 -5.33 -5.90 -26.56
CA MET A 124 -5.99 -6.43 -25.34
C MET A 124 -5.40 -5.84 -24.04
N PRO A 125 -5.31 -4.51 -23.90
CA PRO A 125 -4.60 -3.87 -22.79
C PRO A 125 -5.19 -4.21 -21.41
N ASN A 126 -6.52 -4.34 -21.32
CA ASN A 126 -7.19 -4.67 -20.06
C ASN A 126 -6.85 -6.08 -19.58
N ILE A 127 -6.86 -7.07 -20.48
CA ILE A 127 -6.65 -8.48 -20.14
C ILE A 127 -5.20 -8.70 -19.73
N LEU A 128 -4.24 -8.16 -20.50
CA LEU A 128 -2.82 -8.24 -20.15
C LEU A 128 -2.50 -7.54 -18.83
N SER A 129 -3.13 -6.39 -18.56
CA SER A 129 -2.93 -5.69 -17.29
C SER A 129 -3.49 -6.46 -16.10
N VAL A 130 -4.66 -7.08 -16.25
CA VAL A 130 -5.24 -7.94 -15.20
C VAL A 130 -4.36 -9.17 -14.96
N ALA A 131 -3.92 -9.84 -16.02
CA ALA A 131 -3.02 -11.00 -15.91
C ALA A 131 -1.70 -10.62 -15.19
N ALA A 132 -1.10 -9.49 -15.56
CA ALA A 132 0.13 -9.01 -14.92
C ALA A 132 -0.05 -8.77 -13.41
N ILE A 133 -1.18 -8.20 -12.99
CA ILE A 133 -1.44 -7.98 -11.56
C ILE A 133 -1.73 -9.28 -10.83
N ILE A 134 -2.45 -10.21 -11.44
CA ILE A 134 -2.69 -11.53 -10.83
C ILE A 134 -1.34 -12.20 -10.54
N LEU A 135 -0.41 -12.16 -11.50
CA LEU A 135 0.94 -12.67 -11.32
C LEU A 135 1.70 -11.93 -10.21
N ALA A 136 1.64 -10.59 -10.19
CA ALA A 136 2.28 -9.78 -9.16
C ALA A 136 1.71 -10.04 -7.75
N ALA A 137 0.38 -10.12 -7.63
CA ALA A 137 -0.33 -10.36 -6.38
C ALA A 137 -0.16 -11.80 -5.88
N SER A 138 0.14 -12.74 -6.77
CA SER A 138 0.43 -14.14 -6.42
C SER A 138 1.86 -14.35 -5.92
N SER A 139 2.68 -13.28 -5.89
CA SER A 139 4.04 -13.34 -5.33
C SER A 139 3.99 -13.62 -3.81
N PRO A 140 4.75 -14.60 -3.29
CA PRO A 140 4.88 -14.82 -1.85
C PRO A 140 5.39 -13.60 -1.10
N VAL A 141 6.22 -12.76 -1.75
CA VAL A 141 6.74 -11.53 -1.15
C VAL A 141 5.61 -10.52 -0.94
N PHE A 142 4.74 -10.34 -1.94
CA PHE A 142 3.59 -9.44 -1.81
C PHE A 142 2.59 -9.96 -0.77
N LEU A 143 2.27 -11.25 -0.82
CA LEU A 143 1.35 -11.88 0.15
C LEU A 143 1.90 -11.83 1.59
N GLY A 144 3.21 -11.94 1.77
CA GLY A 144 3.85 -11.87 3.08
C GLY A 144 3.81 -10.49 3.74
N VAL A 145 3.68 -9.41 2.95
CA VAL A 145 3.60 -8.02 3.47
C VAL A 145 2.19 -7.44 3.40
N LEU A 146 1.26 -8.07 2.67
CA LEU A 146 -0.11 -7.57 2.54
C LEU A 146 -0.84 -7.65 3.89
N GLY A 147 -1.39 -6.53 4.33
CA GLY A 147 -2.07 -6.45 5.63
C GLY A 147 -1.15 -6.53 6.86
N GLY A 148 0.15 -6.78 6.65
CA GLY A 148 1.16 -6.78 7.70
C GLY A 148 1.62 -5.38 8.08
N THR A 149 2.29 -5.28 9.22
CA THR A 149 2.77 -4.02 9.80
C THR A 149 4.16 -3.60 9.29
N PHE A 150 4.74 -4.38 8.37
CA PHE A 150 5.95 -4.04 7.62
C PHE A 150 5.77 -2.73 6.82
N LEU A 151 6.82 -1.90 6.80
CA LEU A 151 6.76 -0.63 6.05
C LEU A 151 6.83 -0.86 4.54
N GLU A 152 7.32 -2.00 4.09
CA GLU A 152 7.39 -2.43 2.69
C GLU A 152 6.03 -2.37 2.01
N GLY A 153 4.97 -2.85 2.67
CA GLY A 153 3.62 -2.81 2.11
C GLY A 153 3.10 -1.38 1.93
N SER A 154 3.33 -0.52 2.92
CA SER A 154 2.88 0.88 2.89
C SER A 154 3.70 1.75 1.95
N THR A 155 5.02 1.55 1.92
CA THR A 155 5.92 2.25 1.00
C THR A 155 5.67 1.85 -0.45
N LEU A 156 5.33 0.58 -0.72
CA LEU A 156 4.92 0.12 -2.05
C LEU A 156 3.75 0.95 -2.61
N VAL A 157 2.75 1.27 -1.78
CA VAL A 157 1.60 2.10 -2.18
C VAL A 157 2.07 3.50 -2.58
N LEU A 158 2.92 4.12 -1.76
CA LEU A 158 3.44 5.47 -2.03
C LEU A 158 4.35 5.49 -3.27
N MET A 159 5.20 4.48 -3.44
CA MET A 159 6.11 4.36 -4.59
C MET A 159 5.34 4.15 -5.89
N THR A 160 4.36 3.23 -5.90
CA THR A 160 3.55 2.97 -7.10
C THR A 160 2.61 4.13 -7.41
N GLY A 161 2.06 4.81 -6.40
CA GLY A 161 1.28 6.03 -6.58
C GLY A 161 2.12 7.18 -7.14
N GLY A 162 3.31 7.40 -6.58
CA GLY A 162 4.26 8.40 -7.09
C GLY A 162 4.71 8.11 -8.52
N LEU A 163 5.04 6.86 -8.82
CA LEU A 163 5.39 6.42 -10.18
C LEU A 163 4.23 6.67 -11.14
N LEU A 164 3.00 6.36 -10.76
CA LEU A 164 1.82 6.64 -11.58
C LEU A 164 1.70 8.15 -11.87
N LEU A 165 1.94 9.02 -10.88
CA LEU A 165 1.89 10.47 -11.07
C LEU A 165 3.00 10.97 -12.00
N VAL A 166 4.23 10.47 -11.86
CA VAL A 166 5.36 10.81 -12.73
C VAL A 166 5.08 10.38 -14.16
N VAL A 167 4.61 9.16 -14.35
CA VAL A 167 4.37 8.63 -15.69
C VAL A 167 3.17 9.32 -16.33
N ALA A 168 2.16 9.71 -15.55
CA ALA A 168 1.02 10.51 -16.02
C ALA A 168 1.39 11.97 -16.35
N SER A 169 2.52 12.49 -15.89
CA SER A 169 2.96 13.86 -16.22
C SER A 169 3.79 13.93 -17.50
N VAL A 170 4.39 12.82 -17.94
CA VAL A 170 5.26 12.74 -19.13
C VAL A 170 4.51 12.28 -20.38
N GLY A 171 3.43 11.51 -20.23
CA GLY A 171 2.55 11.10 -21.34
C GLY A 171 1.56 12.19 -21.71
#